data_AF-A0A1H5SCR9-F1
#
_entry.id   AF-A0A1H5SCR9-F1
#
_cell.length_a   1.000
_cell.length_b   1.000
_cell.length_c   1.000
_cell.angle_alpha   90.00
_cell.angle_beta   90.00
_cell.angle_gamma   90.00
#
_symmetry.space_group_name_H-M   'P 1'
#
loop_
_entity.id
_entity.type
_entity.pdbx_description
1 polymer ?
#
loop_
_entity_poly.entity_id
_entity_poly.type
_entity_poly.pdbx_seq_one_letter_code
_entity_poly.pdbx_strand_id
1 'polypeptide(L)' 'MDSLTELNYKKLLDACFKVHKALGPGLLESSYELCLAYELQKSGLQVATQVPTNHKWTDFESNSMSFFHRE' A
#
# COMPACT_ATOMS: atom_id res chain seq x y z
N MET A 1 -13.78 22.57 7.92
CA MET A 1 -13.19 21.57 7.02
C MET A 1 -12.64 22.33 5.83
N ASP A 2 -11.32 22.40 5.65
CA ASP A 2 -10.68 23.21 4.59
C ASP A 2 -11.04 22.71 3.18
N SER A 3 -11.45 23.62 2.30
CA SER A 3 -11.83 23.32 0.90
C SER A 3 -10.70 22.67 0.07
N LEU A 4 -9.44 22.87 0.48
CA LEU A 4 -8.27 22.20 -0.14
C LEU A 4 -8.30 20.69 0.08
N THR A 5 -8.73 20.23 1.25
CA THR A 5 -8.82 18.81 1.58
C THR A 5 -9.87 18.13 0.71
N GLU A 6 -11.00 18.79 0.47
CA GLU A 6 -12.10 18.27 -0.35
C GLU A 6 -11.68 18.09 -1.82
N LEU A 7 -10.95 19.06 -2.38
CA LEU A 7 -10.43 18.97 -3.75
C LEU A 7 -9.41 17.83 -3.90
N ASN A 8 -8.52 17.67 -2.93
CA ASN A 8 -7.54 16.58 -2.93
C ASN A 8 -8.21 15.21 -2.80
N TYR A 9 -9.26 15.12 -1.98
CA TYR A 9 -10.02 13.88 -1.81
C TYR A 9 -10.69 13.44 -3.11
N LYS A 10 -11.28 14.39 -3.86
CA LYS A 10 -11.88 14.11 -5.16
C LYS A 10 -10.87 13.57 -6.16
N LYS A 11 -9.67 14.17 -6.23
CA LYS A 11 -8.57 13.71 -7.10
C LYS A 11 -8.09 12.29 -6.73
N LEU A 12 -7.99 12.01 -5.43
CA LEU A 12 -7.63 10.68 -4.93
C LEU A 12 -8.66 9.63 -5.37
N LEU A 13 -9.94 9.93 -5.17
CA LEU A 13 -11.03 9.01 -5.53
C LEU A 13 -11.02 8.70 -7.02
N ASP A 14 -10.88 9.73 -7.86
CA ASP A 14 -10.85 9.59 -9.32
C ASP A 14 -9.67 8.71 -9.78
N ALA A 15 -8.48 8.93 -9.20
CA ALA A 15 -7.31 8.10 -9.45
C ALA A 15 -7.53 6.63 -9.06
N CYS A 16 -8.07 6.37 -7.87
CA CYS A 16 -8.39 5.01 -7.40
C CYS A 16 -9.39 4.30 -8.33
N PHE A 17 -10.47 4.98 -8.72
CA PHE A 17 -11.46 4.40 -9.64
C PHE A 17 -10.86 4.08 -11.01
N LYS A 18 -10.01 4.96 -11.52
CA LYS A 18 -9.36 4.79 -12.82
C LYS A 18 -8.37 3.63 -12.81
N VAL A 19 -7.56 3.51 -11.76
CA VAL A 19 -6.63 2.39 -11.53
C VAL A 19 -7.42 1.09 -11.39
N HIS A 20 -8.44 1.04 -10.53
CA HIS A 20 -9.25 -0.16 -10.33
C HIS A 20 -9.99 -0.59 -11.61
N LYS A 21 -10.50 0.36 -12.40
CA LYS A 21 -11.14 0.10 -13.70
C LYS A 21 -10.15 -0.40 -14.75
N ALA A 22 -8.93 0.09 -14.74
CA ALA A 22 -7.90 -0.28 -15.72
C ALA A 22 -7.24 -1.63 -15.41
N LEU A 23 -6.88 -1.89 -14.14
CA LEU A 23 -6.18 -3.12 -13.75
C LEU A 23 -7.13 -4.28 -13.42
N GLY A 24 -8.35 -3.99 -12.98
CA GLY A 24 -9.32 -5.00 -12.56
C GLY A 24 -8.96 -5.68 -11.22
N PRO A 25 -9.88 -6.47 -10.66
CA PRO A 25 -9.67 -7.17 -9.40
C PRO A 25 -8.69 -8.34 -9.60
N GLY A 26 -7.68 -8.45 -8.73
CA GLY A 26 -6.76 -9.59 -8.70
C GLY A 26 -5.32 -9.33 -9.15
N LEU A 27 -4.93 -8.07 -9.38
CA LEU A 27 -3.54 -7.72 -9.69
C LEU A 27 -2.67 -7.53 -8.43
N LEU A 28 -1.35 -7.63 -8.62
CA LEU A 28 -0.36 -7.47 -7.55
C LEU A 28 -0.42 -6.09 -6.91
N GLU A 29 -0.19 -6.04 -5.60
CA GLU A 29 -0.10 -4.81 -4.82
C GLU A 29 0.93 -3.82 -5.41
N SER A 30 2.07 -4.33 -5.88
CA SER A 30 3.11 -3.53 -6.54
C SER A 30 2.61 -2.80 -7.79
N SER A 31 1.69 -3.41 -8.54
CA SER A 31 1.12 -2.80 -9.74
C SER A 31 0.09 -1.72 -9.38
N TYR A 32 -0.72 -1.96 -8.35
CA TYR A 32 -1.64 -0.96 -7.80
C TYR A 32 -0.89 0.26 -7.26
N GLU A 33 0.18 0.04 -6.50
CA GLU A 33 1.03 1.09 -5.94
C GLU A 33 1.60 1.99 -7.07
N LEU A 34 2.21 1.38 -8.09
CA LEU A 34 2.86 2.10 -9.17
C LEU A 34 1.86 2.92 -10.01
N CYS A 35 0.72 2.33 -10.36
CA CYS A 35 -0.31 3.00 -11.15
C CYS A 35 -0.98 4.15 -10.37
N LEU A 36 -1.25 3.96 -9.08
CA LEU A 36 -1.85 4.99 -8.25
C LEU A 36 -0.87 6.14 -8.01
N ALA A 37 0.40 5.85 -7.69
CA ALA A 37 1.43 6.85 -7.53
C ALA A 37 1.61 7.70 -8.79
N TYR A 38 1.60 7.07 -9.96
CA TYR A 38 1.68 7.76 -11.24
C TYR A 38 0.50 8.73 -11.48
N GLU A 39 -0.75 8.30 -11.28
CA GLU A 39 -1.93 9.15 -11.47
C GLU A 39 -1.97 10.33 -10.47
N LEU A 40 -1.54 10.12 -9.23
CA LEU A 40 -1.50 11.16 -8.21
C LEU A 40 -0.37 12.17 -8.47
N GLN A 41 0.81 11.71 -8.86
CA GLN A 41 1.91 12.60 -9.30
C GLN A 41 1.49 13.42 -10.51
N LYS A 42 0.83 12.80 -11.50
CA LYS A 42 0.29 13.50 -12.67
C LYS A 42 -0.76 14.55 -12.31
N SER A 43 -1.49 14.35 -11.22
CA SER A 43 -2.48 15.29 -10.68
C SER A 43 -1.87 16.45 -9.88
N GLY A 44 -0.53 16.52 -9.81
CA GLY A 44 0.25 17.55 -9.11
C GLY A 44 0.40 17.30 -7.62
N LEU A 45 0.11 16.09 -7.13
CA LEU A 45 0.25 15.71 -5.72
C LEU A 45 1.63 15.09 -5.49
N GLN A 46 2.26 15.43 -4.37
CA GLN A 46 3.48 14.76 -3.95
C GLN A 46 3.12 13.44 -3.29
N VAL A 47 3.59 12.33 -3.88
CA VAL A 47 3.36 10.98 -3.38
C VAL A 47 4.68 10.26 -3.25
N ALA A 48 4.92 9.70 -2.06
CA ALA A 48 6.01 8.79 -1.78
C ALA A 48 5.43 7.38 -1.60
N THR A 49 6.09 6.38 -2.17
CA THR A 49 5.73 4.97 -1.99
C THR A 49 6.83 4.23 -1.26
N GLN A 50 6.50 3.08 -0.66
CA GLN A 50 7.42 2.27 0.14
C GLN A 50 8.20 3.05 1.20
N VAL A 51 7.52 3.96 1.92
CA VAL A 51 8.15 4.73 2.99
C VAL A 51 8.53 3.76 4.12
N PRO A 52 9.80 3.69 4.52
CA PRO A 52 10.24 2.77 5.58
C PRO A 52 9.55 3.17 6.88
N THR A 53 8.69 2.28 7.36
CA THR A 53 8.02 2.44 8.64
C THR A 53 8.84 1.72 9.70
N ASN A 54 9.12 2.41 10.81
CA ASN A 54 9.93 1.87 11.90
C ASN A 54 9.07 0.92 12.77
N HIS A 55 8.59 -0.16 12.18
CA HIS A 55 7.89 -1.22 12.90
C HIS A 55 8.91 -2.25 13.38
N LYS A 56 9.06 -2.35 14.69
CA LYS A 56 9.77 -3.48 15.30
C LYS A 56 8.87 -4.70 15.19
N TRP A 57 9.22 -5.63 14.32
CA TRP A 57 8.62 -6.96 14.34
C TRP A 57 9.26 -7.72 15.49
N THR A 58 8.54 -7.87 16.60
CA THR A 58 9.02 -8.67 17.74
C THR A 58 8.89 -10.14 17.36
N ASP A 59 10.01 -10.84 17.36
CA ASP A 59 10.09 -12.26 17.05
C ASP A 59 9.07 -13.04 17.90
N PHE A 60 8.22 -13.84 17.25
CA PHE A 60 7.41 -14.81 17.95
C PHE A 60 8.39 -15.93 18.32
N GLU A 61 8.86 -15.94 19.57
CA GLU A 61 9.69 -17.03 20.09
C GLU A 61 9.00 -18.36 19.77
N SER A 62 9.43 -18.98 18.68
CA SER A 62 9.17 -20.38 18.42
C SER A 62 10.00 -21.10 19.45
N ASN A 63 9.43 -21.29 20.64
CA ASN A 63 9.93 -22.25 21.60
C ASN A 63 10.11 -23.55 20.82
N SER A 64 11.36 -23.82 20.47
CA SER A 64 11.80 -25.03 19.80
C SER A 64 11.69 -26.14 20.85
N MET A 65 10.46 -26.56 21.10
CA MET A 65 10.14 -27.71 21.92
C MET A 65 10.55 -28.93 21.08
N SER A 66 11.81 -29.29 21.25
CA SER A 66 12.42 -30.61 21.04
C SER A 66 11.42 -31.74 20.77
N PHE A 67 11.13 -32.02 19.50
CA PHE A 67 10.36 -33.20 19.08
C PHE A 67 11.08 -34.14 18.10
N PHE A 68 12.39 -33.95 17.88
CA PHE A 68 13.21 -34.91 17.14
C PHE A 68 14.31 -35.50 18.04
N HIS A 69 13.88 -36.38 18.95
CA HIS A 69 14.74 -37.48 19.38
C HIS A 69 13.87 -38.73 19.53
N ARG A 70 13.85 -39.53 18.46
CA ARG A 70 13.40 -40.92 18.47
C ARG A 70 14.42 -41.72 17.68
N GLU A 71 15.42 -42.21 18.40
CA GLU A 71 16.02 -43.52 18.18
C GLU A 71 15.68 -44.39 19.40
#